data_AF-A0A939D1R1-F1
#
_entry.id   AF-A0A939D1R1-F1
#
_cell.length_a   1.000
_cell.length_b   1.000
_cell.length_c   1.000
_cell.angle_alpha   90.00
_cell.angle_beta   90.00
_cell.angle_gamma   90.00
#
_symmetry.space_group_name_H-M   'P 1'
#
loop_
_entity.id
_entity.type
_entity.pdbx_description
1 polymer ?
#
loop_
_entity_poly.entity_id
_entity_poly.type
_entity_poly.pdbx_seq_one_letter_code
_entity_poly.pdbx_strand_id
1 'polypeptide(L)'
;MGNDFKVKATADDIWYSLSCLWEKVRLKGHGLEVTIPIIGSDLARTNLPRMTLTKLIVISFIAASKKDFVTKKLTVVIHPKDLDSVDLYALEDFLDSTCF
;
A
#
# COMPACT_ATOMS: atom_id res chain seq x y z
N MET A 1 8.97 -30.34 10.40
CA MET A 1 8.67 -29.02 9.84
C MET A 1 8.21 -29.17 8.40
N GLY A 2 6.90 -29.10 8.14
CA GLY A 2 6.35 -29.12 6.79
C GLY A 2 6.16 -27.70 6.31
N ASN A 3 7.01 -27.24 5.39
CA ASN A 3 6.73 -26.04 4.61
C ASN A 3 5.89 -26.49 3.42
N ASP A 4 4.60 -26.15 3.40
CA ASP A 4 3.67 -26.55 2.32
C ASP A 4 3.94 -25.83 0.98
N PHE A 5 5.07 -25.12 0.86
CA PHE A 5 5.45 -24.27 -0.29
C PHE A 5 4.35 -23.27 -0.68
N LYS A 6 3.52 -22.87 0.29
CA LYS A 6 2.41 -21.93 0.11
C LYS A 6 2.85 -20.55 0.60
N VAL A 7 2.86 -19.58 -0.30
CA VAL A 7 3.06 -18.17 0.05
C VAL A 7 1.95 -17.72 0.99
N LYS A 8 2.35 -17.09 2.10
CA LYS A 8 1.51 -16.36 3.04
C LYS A 8 2.26 -15.09 3.41
N ALA A 9 1.56 -13.97 3.46
CA ALA A 9 2.07 -12.73 4.01
C ALA A 9 1.10 -12.20 5.06
N THR A 10 1.62 -11.56 6.09
CA THR A 10 0.86 -10.88 7.12
C THR A 10 0.79 -9.38 6.83
N ALA A 11 -0.03 -8.65 7.59
CA ALA A 11 -0.05 -7.19 7.54
C ALA A 11 1.33 -6.59 7.84
N ASP A 12 2.08 -7.21 8.76
CA ASP A 12 3.43 -6.77 9.15
C ASP A 12 4.44 -6.96 8.02
N ASP A 13 4.38 -8.11 7.32
CA ASP A 13 5.24 -8.36 6.15
C ASP A 13 5.01 -7.32 5.04
N ILE A 14 3.74 -6.95 4.80
CA ILE A 14 3.39 -5.92 3.82
C ILE A 14 3.88 -4.55 4.30
N TRP A 15 3.67 -4.21 5.56
CA TRP A 15 4.13 -2.96 6.15
C TRP A 15 5.66 -2.80 6.05
N TYR A 16 6.39 -3.86 6.40
CA TYR A 16 7.84 -3.92 6.28
C TYR A 16 8.28 -3.73 4.82
N SER A 17 7.64 -4.45 3.90
CA SER A 17 7.93 -4.34 2.46
C SER A 17 7.69 -2.92 1.93
N LEU A 18 6.59 -2.27 2.33
CA LEU A 18 6.28 -0.88 1.98
C LEU A 18 7.30 0.09 2.58
N SER A 19 7.70 -0.13 3.83
CA SER A 19 8.74 0.69 4.49
C SER A 19 10.06 0.65 3.73
N CYS A 20 10.50 -0.55 3.31
CA CYS A 20 11.67 -0.71 2.46
C CYS A 20 11.48 -0.07 1.07
N LEU A 21 10.29 -0.20 0.47
CA LEU A 21 9.96 0.41 -0.82
C LEU A 21 10.14 1.93 -0.77
N TRP A 22 9.59 2.60 0.25
CA TRP A 22 9.66 4.06 0.37
C TRP A 22 11.09 4.56 0.57
N GLU A 23 11.92 3.81 1.32
CA GLU A 23 13.35 4.09 1.41
C GLU A 23 14.02 4.05 0.03
N LYS A 24 13.74 3.01 -0.77
CA LYS A 24 14.33 2.91 -2.13
C LYS A 24 13.80 3.95 -3.09
N VAL A 25 12.51 4.29 -3.03
CA VAL A 25 11.91 5.38 -3.82
C VAL A 25 12.58 6.70 -3.48
N ARG A 26 12.80 7.00 -2.20
CA ARG A 26 13.53 8.22 -1.80
C ARG A 26 14.94 8.26 -2.36
N LEU A 27 15.69 7.16 -2.23
CA LEU A 27 17.10 7.11 -2.62
C LEU A 27 17.31 7.07 -4.14
N LYS A 28 16.36 6.50 -4.90
CA LYS A 28 16.54 6.19 -6.33
C LYS A 28 15.47 6.77 -7.25
N GLY A 29 14.38 7.27 -6.71
CA GLY A 29 13.23 7.77 -7.48
C GLY A 29 13.36 9.23 -7.91
N HIS A 30 14.39 9.95 -7.46
CA HIS A 30 14.67 11.34 -7.85
C HIS A 30 13.47 12.30 -7.66
N GLY A 31 12.57 11.99 -6.73
CA GLY A 31 11.35 12.77 -6.46
C GLY A 31 10.27 12.67 -7.55
N LEU A 32 10.39 11.73 -8.49
CA LEU A 32 9.37 11.44 -9.49
C LEU A 32 8.11 10.84 -8.84
N GLU A 33 6.96 11.08 -9.47
CA GLU A 33 5.68 10.54 -9.02
C GLU A 33 5.71 9.00 -8.99
N VAL A 34 5.14 8.41 -7.95
CA VAL A 34 5.07 6.94 -7.81
C VAL A 34 3.65 6.46 -8.08
N THR A 35 3.55 5.40 -8.87
CA THR A 35 2.30 4.69 -9.13
C THR A 35 2.41 3.26 -8.63
N ILE A 36 1.48 2.81 -7.81
CA ILE A 36 1.46 1.46 -7.23
C ILE A 36 0.06 0.85 -7.34
N PRO A 37 -0.10 -0.41 -7.80
CA PRO A 37 -1.37 -1.10 -7.71
C PRO A 37 -1.64 -1.56 -6.27
N ILE A 38 -2.86 -2.01 -5.97
CA ILE A 38 -3.12 -2.74 -4.73
C ILE A 38 -2.29 -4.04 -4.74
N ILE A 39 -1.37 -4.17 -3.80
CA ILE A 39 -0.53 -5.37 -3.63
C ILE A 39 -1.00 -6.18 -2.42
N GLY A 40 -0.78 -7.50 -2.46
CA GLY A 40 -1.05 -8.38 -1.32
C GLY A 40 -2.49 -8.90 -1.21
N SER A 41 -3.36 -8.66 -2.19
CA SER A 41 -4.79 -9.03 -2.16
C SER A 41 -5.07 -10.50 -2.46
N ASP A 42 -4.41 -11.08 -3.46
CA ASP A 42 -4.77 -12.40 -3.99
C ASP A 42 -3.72 -13.47 -3.66
N LEU A 43 -2.58 -13.43 -4.35
CA LEU A 43 -1.54 -14.47 -4.25
C LEU A 43 -0.78 -14.45 -2.92
N ALA A 44 -0.83 -13.34 -2.19
CA ALA A 44 -0.20 -13.22 -0.87
C ALA A 44 -1.02 -13.88 0.25
N ARG A 45 -2.29 -14.22 0.00
CA ARG A 45 -3.20 -14.91 0.94
C ARG A 45 -3.21 -14.28 2.33
N THR A 46 -3.22 -12.95 2.37
CA THR A 46 -3.16 -12.16 3.60
C THR A 46 -4.48 -12.18 4.37
N ASN A 47 -5.57 -12.65 3.75
CA ASN A 47 -6.95 -12.56 4.24
C ASN A 47 -7.41 -11.11 4.54
N LEU A 48 -6.64 -10.11 4.11
CA LEU A 48 -6.98 -8.71 4.31
C LEU A 48 -7.91 -8.23 3.19
N PRO A 49 -8.98 -7.49 3.52
CA PRO A 49 -9.78 -6.79 2.52
C PRO A 49 -8.92 -5.86 1.69
N ARG A 50 -9.22 -5.74 0.39
CA ARG A 50 -8.53 -4.82 -0.52
C ARG A 50 -8.57 -3.37 -0.04
N MET A 51 -9.68 -2.98 0.60
CA MET A 51 -9.82 -1.69 1.27
C MET A 51 -8.77 -1.50 2.38
N THR A 52 -8.56 -2.50 3.23
CA THR A 52 -7.53 -2.45 4.29
C THR A 52 -6.13 -2.36 3.70
N LEU A 53 -5.83 -3.10 2.63
CA LEU A 53 -4.55 -3.02 1.92
C LEU A 53 -4.30 -1.64 1.32
N THR A 54 -5.34 -1.04 0.72
CA THR A 54 -5.27 0.31 0.17
C THR A 54 -4.95 1.33 1.26
N LYS A 55 -5.66 1.26 2.40
CA LYS A 55 -5.37 2.09 3.58
C LYS A 55 -3.95 1.87 4.10
N LEU A 56 -3.48 0.62 4.13
CA LEU A 56 -2.12 0.29 4.58
C LEU A 56 -1.04 0.94 3.69
N ILE A 57 -1.22 0.89 2.36
CA ILE A 57 -0.33 1.55 1.39
C ILE A 57 -0.30 3.06 1.69
N VAL A 58 -1.46 3.71 1.79
CA VAL A 58 -1.57 5.15 2.06
C VAL A 58 -0.92 5.54 3.40
N ILE A 59 -1.25 4.83 4.49
CA ILE A 59 -0.70 5.13 5.83
C ILE A 59 0.82 4.95 5.84
N SER A 60 1.33 3.88 5.22
CA SER A 60 2.77 3.64 5.16
C SER A 60 3.50 4.76 4.40
N PHE A 61 2.89 5.29 3.34
CA PHE A 61 3.43 6.40 2.58
C PHE A 61 3.40 7.71 3.37
N ILE A 62 2.29 8.01 4.05
CA ILE A 62 2.19 9.20 4.92
C ILE A 62 3.24 9.12 6.04
N ALA A 63 3.39 7.97 6.68
CA ALA A 63 4.38 7.76 7.74
C ALA A 63 5.81 7.97 7.24
N ALA A 64 6.15 7.43 6.07
CA ALA A 64 7.45 7.64 5.45
C ALA A 64 7.67 9.12 5.05
N SER A 65 6.65 9.76 4.48
CA SER A 65 6.69 11.16 4.03
C SER A 65 6.79 12.16 5.18
N LYS A 66 6.25 11.83 6.36
CA LYS A 66 6.40 12.62 7.59
C LYS A 66 7.83 12.60 8.11
N LYS A 67 8.59 11.52 7.86
CA LYS A 67 9.98 11.39 8.31
C LYS A 67 10.95 12.05 7.33
N ASP A 68 10.73 11.84 6.04
CA ASP A 68 11.62 12.28 4.98
C ASP A 68 10.82 12.54 3.69
N PHE A 69 11.32 13.42 2.82
CA PHE A 69 10.73 13.59 1.49
C PHE A 69 10.89 12.31 0.65
N VAL A 70 9.77 11.66 0.29
CA VAL A 70 9.74 10.45 -0.56
C VAL A 70 9.47 10.83 -2.02
N THR A 71 8.31 11.43 -2.30
CA THR A 71 7.91 11.93 -3.62
C THR A 71 6.82 12.99 -3.46
N LYS A 72 6.53 13.74 -4.53
CA LYS A 72 5.47 14.75 -4.58
C LYS A 72 4.07 14.16 -4.68
N LYS A 73 3.93 12.96 -5.26
CA LYS A 73 2.63 12.35 -5.53
C LYS A 73 2.71 10.84 -5.55
N LEU A 74 1.77 10.21 -4.85
CA LEU A 74 1.49 8.79 -4.91
C LEU A 74 0.16 8.57 -5.62
N THR A 75 0.14 7.70 -6.62
CA THR A 75 -1.08 7.25 -7.30
C THR A 75 -1.30 5.77 -6.98
N VAL A 76 -2.40 5.46 -6.30
CA VAL A 76 -2.81 4.07 -6.06
C VAL A 76 -3.77 3.63 -7.16
N VAL A 77 -3.43 2.56 -7.88
CA VAL A 77 -4.23 2.05 -8.99
C VAL A 77 -5.10 0.90 -8.53
N ILE A 78 -6.41 1.06 -8.70
CA ILE A 78 -7.41 0.02 -8.46
C ILE A 78 -7.79 -0.57 -9.81
N HIS A 79 -7.58 -1.87 -9.98
CA HIS A 79 -7.98 -2.55 -11.21
C HIS A 79 -9.52 -2.61 -11.28
N PRO A 80 -10.17 -2.44 -12.46
CA PRO A 80 -11.63 -2.37 -12.55
C PRO A 80 -12.37 -3.56 -11.95
N LYS A 81 -11.77 -4.76 -12.00
CA LYS A 81 -12.33 -5.98 -11.37
C LYS A 81 -12.41 -5.92 -9.84
N ASP A 82 -11.69 -4.98 -9.24
CA ASP A 82 -11.55 -4.84 -7.79
C ASP A 82 -12.37 -3.68 -7.25
N LEU A 83 -13.08 -2.94 -8.11
CA LEU A 83 -13.95 -1.82 -7.73
C LEU A 83 -15.03 -2.25 -6.74
N ASP A 84 -15.69 -3.39 -6.98
CA ASP A 84 -16.73 -3.90 -6.06
C ASP A 84 -16.18 -4.30 -4.69
N SER A 85 -14.86 -4.47 -4.58
CA SER A 85 -14.18 -4.86 -3.33
C SER A 85 -13.59 -3.68 -2.56
N VAL A 86 -13.72 -2.46 -3.10
CA VAL A 86 -13.20 -1.23 -2.49
C VAL A 86 -14.31 -0.18 -2.46
N ASP A 87 -14.71 0.20 -1.26
CA ASP A 87 -15.63 1.31 -1.06
C ASP A 87 -14.88 2.63 -1.28
N LEU A 88 -15.13 3.27 -2.42
CA LEU A 88 -14.46 4.52 -2.80
C LEU A 88 -14.90 5.71 -1.94
N TYR A 89 -16.15 5.74 -1.46
CA TYR A 89 -16.63 6.82 -0.59
C TYR A 89 -15.94 6.74 0.78
N ALA A 90 -15.88 5.53 1.35
CA ALA A 90 -15.16 5.31 2.60
C ALA A 90 -13.63 5.50 2.45
N LEU A 91 -13.10 5.45 1.22
CA LEU A 91 -11.71 5.76 0.93
C LEU A 91 -11.48 7.28 0.84
N GLU A 92 -12.41 8.01 0.23
CA GLU A 92 -12.41 9.47 0.20
C GLU A 92 -12.47 10.05 1.62
N ASP A 93 -13.43 9.62 2.44
CA ASP A 93 -13.54 10.02 3.86
C ASP A 93 -12.25 9.72 4.64
N PHE A 94 -11.63 8.58 4.35
CA PHE A 94 -10.37 8.19 4.96
C PHE A 94 -9.21 9.10 4.53
N LEU A 95 -9.11 9.40 3.24
CA LEU A 95 -8.07 10.27 2.69
C LEU A 95 -8.18 11.69 3.24
N ASP A 96 -9.40 12.22 3.30
CA ASP A 96 -9.68 13.49 3.93
C ASP A 96 -9.21 13.47 5.38
N SER A 97 -9.71 12.55 6.21
CA SER A 97 -9.33 12.52 7.63
C SER A 97 -7.84 12.29 7.94
N THR A 98 -7.05 11.72 7.01
CA THR A 98 -5.65 11.33 7.27
C THR A 98 -4.59 12.16 6.55
N CYS A 99 -4.93 12.83 5.44
CA CYS A 99 -4.00 13.66 4.67
C CYS A 99 -4.01 15.16 5.06
N PHE A 100 -4.85 15.57 6.02
CA PHE A 100 -4.85 16.93 6.59
C PHE A 100 -3.72 17.18 7.60
#